data_AF-A0A956S3U8-F1
#
_entry.id   AF-A0A956S3U8-F1
#
_cell.length_a   1.000
_cell.length_b   1.000
_cell.length_c   1.000
_cell.angle_alpha   90.00
_cell.angle_beta   90.00
_cell.angle_gamma   90.00
#
_symmetry.space_group_name_H-M   'P 1'
#
loop_
_entity.id
_entity.type
_entity.pdbx_description
1 polymer ?
#
loop_
_entity_poly.entity_id
_entity_poly.type
_entity_poly.pdbx_seq_one_letter_code
_entity_poly.pdbx_strand_id
1 'polypeptide(L)'
;MNELIYFSSSDVMIKAQYREQRQSVRYFSHRGLTSEEREAVESYIVAQIEDVYAERSREIRNLHYLGVDEELQLHLHRVHKKNQQESQLQKEESIDQAVQDLISRSLSNYYFEQIGYALIEVRRVNASAEYAIFAQERTETLRELVDAYNLYADKKVTLEQVLSKNRNDDANLN
;
A
#
# COMPACT_ATOMS: atom_id res chain seq x y z
N MET A 1 -7.22 23.84 27.49
CA MET A 1 -6.79 22.88 26.46
C MET A 1 -5.27 22.89 26.43
N ASN A 2 -4.60 21.74 26.51
CA ASN A 2 -3.15 21.62 26.37
C ASN A 2 -2.89 20.63 25.23
N GLU A 3 -2.39 21.12 24.11
CA GLU A 3 -2.20 20.32 22.90
C GLU A 3 -0.74 20.32 22.47
N LEU A 4 -0.29 19.17 21.98
CA LEU A 4 0.99 18.99 21.32
C LEU A 4 0.73 18.83 19.83
N ILE A 5 1.35 19.68 19.02
CA ILE A 5 1.12 19.71 17.57
C ILE A 5 2.47 19.62 16.88
N TYR A 6 2.56 18.72 15.90
CA TYR A 6 3.75 18.51 15.08
C TYR A 6 3.49 18.94 13.63
N PHE A 7 4.29 19.88 13.16
CA PHE A 7 4.31 20.36 11.77
C PHE A 7 5.42 19.63 11.02
N SER A 8 5.05 18.63 10.24
CA SER A 8 6.02 17.79 9.52
C SER A 8 6.78 18.53 8.43
N SER A 9 6.18 19.55 7.79
CA SER A 9 6.80 20.30 6.70
C SER A 9 7.98 21.17 7.14
N SER A 10 7.94 21.71 8.36
CA SER A 10 8.99 22.56 8.95
C SER A 10 9.76 21.89 10.08
N ASP A 11 9.43 20.62 10.37
CA ASP A 11 9.92 19.86 11.52
C ASP A 11 9.80 20.65 12.84
N VAL A 12 8.60 21.19 13.09
CA VAL A 12 8.30 22.01 14.27
C VAL A 12 7.33 21.29 15.19
N MET A 13 7.77 21.02 16.42
CA MET A 13 6.88 20.66 17.53
C MET A 13 6.51 21.91 18.33
N ILE A 14 5.22 22.08 18.60
CA ILE A 14 4.68 23.10 19.50
C ILE A 14 3.82 22.50 20.61
N LYS A 15 3.68 23.26 21.69
CA LYS A 15 2.75 23.01 22.78
C LYS A 15 1.85 24.22 22.95
N ALA A 16 0.58 24.09 22.61
CA ALA A 16 -0.41 25.15 22.73
C ALA A 16 -1.25 24.96 24.00
N GLN A 17 -1.43 26.04 24.77
CA GLN A 17 -2.19 26.08 26.00
C GLN A 17 -3.28 27.15 25.91
N TYR A 18 -4.52 26.72 25.76
CA TYR A 18 -5.68 27.60 25.76
C TYR A 18 -6.14 27.88 27.19
N ARG A 19 -6.26 29.17 27.53
CA ARG A 19 -6.83 29.67 28.79
C ARG A 19 -8.17 30.34 28.52
N GLU A 20 -9.25 29.62 28.78
CA GLU A 20 -10.63 30.06 28.55
C GLU A 20 -10.99 31.36 29.27
N GLN A 21 -10.58 31.51 30.53
CA GLN A 21 -10.85 32.72 31.35
C GLN A 21 -10.30 34.02 30.74
N ARG A 22 -9.27 33.93 29.89
CA ARG A 22 -8.61 35.09 29.27
C ARG A 22 -8.77 35.12 27.75
N GLN A 23 -9.48 34.14 27.18
CA GLN A 23 -9.58 33.93 25.73
C GLN A 23 -8.22 34.04 25.05
N SER A 24 -7.20 33.43 25.67
CA SER A 24 -5.81 33.57 25.24
C SER A 24 -5.18 32.22 25.03
N VAL A 25 -4.36 32.11 23.99
CA VAL A 25 -3.50 30.96 23.76
C VAL A 25 -2.06 31.34 24.06
N ARG A 26 -1.39 30.47 24.80
CA ARG A 26 0.06 30.54 25.00
C ARG A 26 0.67 29.34 24.31
N TYR A 27 1.73 29.53 23.56
CA TYR A 27 2.39 28.40 22.94
C TYR A 27 3.92 28.48 23.04
N PHE A 28 4.52 27.30 23.04
CA PHE A 28 5.95 27.08 23.07
C PHE A 28 6.34 26.24 21.88
N SER A 29 7.59 26.34 21.43
CA SER A 29 8.17 25.48 20.40
C SER A 29 9.42 24.78 20.90
N HIS A 30 9.80 23.67 20.27
CA HIS A 30 11.03 22.94 20.64
C HIS A 30 12.33 23.68 20.25
N ARG A 31 12.24 24.67 19.35
CA ARG A 31 13.35 25.54 18.89
C ARG A 31 12.83 26.93 18.53
N GLY A 32 13.73 27.88 18.29
CA GLY A 32 13.36 29.18 17.74
C GLY A 32 12.66 29.05 16.39
N LEU A 33 11.49 29.70 16.25
CA LEU A 33 10.72 29.73 15.01
C LEU A 33 11.23 30.84 14.09
N THR A 34 11.27 30.57 12.78
CA THR A 34 11.37 31.63 11.78
C THR A 34 10.06 32.42 11.71
N SER A 35 10.08 33.60 11.07
CA SER A 35 8.86 34.40 10.89
C SER A 35 7.77 33.63 10.12
N GLU A 36 8.16 32.91 9.06
CA GLU A 36 7.24 32.10 8.24
C GLU A 36 6.66 30.92 9.04
N GLU A 37 7.51 30.20 9.77
CA GLU A 37 7.05 29.10 10.64
C GLU A 37 6.09 29.60 11.70
N ARG A 38 6.38 30.77 12.27
CA ARG A 38 5.55 31.40 13.27
C ARG A 38 4.19 31.77 12.70
N GLU A 39 4.14 32.42 11.54
CA GLU A 39 2.88 32.78 10.88
C GLU A 39 2.02 31.54 10.57
N ALA A 40 2.65 30.47 10.06
CA ALA A 40 1.96 29.21 9.78
C ALA A 40 1.42 28.55 11.05
N VAL A 41 2.21 28.50 12.12
CA VAL A 41 1.81 27.96 13.43
C VAL A 41 0.65 28.78 14.02
N GLU A 42 0.77 30.10 14.01
CA GLU A 42 -0.24 30.99 14.59
C GLU A 42 -1.57 30.88 13.83
N SER A 43 -1.51 30.82 12.50
CA SER A 43 -2.69 30.61 11.64
C SER A 43 -3.36 29.26 11.92
N TYR A 44 -2.57 28.19 12.09
CA TYR A 44 -3.09 26.86 12.42
C TYR A 44 -3.77 26.84 13.78
N ILE A 45 -3.16 27.45 14.81
CA ILE A 45 -3.72 27.51 16.17
C ILE A 45 -5.07 28.24 16.16
N VAL A 46 -5.17 29.36 15.43
CA VAL A 46 -6.40 30.12 15.30
C VAL A 46 -7.47 29.26 14.64
N ALA A 47 -7.17 28.64 13.50
CA ALA A 47 -8.11 27.78 12.78
C ALA A 47 -8.61 26.61 13.63
N GLN A 48 -7.72 25.90 14.34
CA GLN A 48 -8.10 24.77 15.20
C GLN A 48 -9.05 25.19 16.34
N ILE A 49 -8.80 26.35 16.94
CA ILE A 49 -9.64 26.82 18.06
C ILE A 49 -10.93 27.42 17.54
N GLU A 50 -10.93 28.09 16.39
CA GLU A 50 -12.15 28.52 15.72
C GLU A 50 -13.03 27.31 15.41
N ASP A 51 -12.49 26.21 14.87
CA ASP A 51 -13.27 24.99 14.62
C ASP A 51 -13.85 24.39 15.91
N VAL A 52 -13.06 24.32 17.00
CA VAL A 52 -13.51 23.74 18.29
C VAL A 52 -14.50 24.65 19.02
N TYR A 53 -14.41 25.97 18.85
CA TYR A 53 -15.21 26.97 19.58
C TYR A 53 -16.17 27.77 18.70
N ALA A 54 -16.33 27.43 17.43
CA ALA A 54 -17.32 28.00 16.51
C ALA A 54 -18.73 27.91 17.10
N GLU A 55 -19.05 26.80 17.78
CA GLU A 55 -20.32 26.60 18.47
C GLU A 55 -20.55 27.56 19.65
N ARG A 56 -19.49 28.20 20.17
CA ARG A 56 -19.54 29.05 21.37
C ARG A 56 -19.33 30.55 21.08
N SER A 57 -19.16 30.95 19.82
CA SER A 57 -18.92 32.35 19.38
C SER A 57 -17.81 33.06 20.18
N ARG A 58 -16.70 32.37 20.47
CA ARG A 58 -15.58 32.92 21.24
C ARG A 58 -14.34 33.03 20.37
N GLU A 59 -14.07 34.24 19.90
CA GLU A 59 -12.81 34.59 19.23
C GLU A 59 -11.63 34.57 20.22
N ILE A 60 -10.45 34.16 19.75
CA ILE A 60 -9.21 34.32 20.50
C ILE A 60 -8.88 35.81 20.53
N ARG A 61 -8.74 36.37 21.73
CA ARG A 61 -8.33 37.77 21.87
C ARG A 61 -6.82 37.94 21.78
N ASN A 62 -6.05 36.95 22.23
CA ASN A 62 -4.60 37.07 22.30
C ASN A 62 -3.89 35.71 22.06
N LEU A 63 -2.89 35.72 21.19
CA LEU A 63 -1.97 34.62 20.96
C LEU A 63 -0.56 35.04 21.40
N HIS A 64 0.05 34.24 22.28
CA HIS A 64 1.34 34.57 22.87
C HIS A 64 2.35 33.44 22.66
N TYR A 65 3.38 33.72 21.89
CA TYR A 65 4.58 32.90 21.84
C TYR A 65 5.41 33.12 23.10
N LEU A 66 5.67 32.06 23.86
CA LEU A 66 6.42 32.13 25.11
C LEU A 66 7.87 31.65 25.00
N GLY A 67 8.32 31.30 23.79
CA GLY A 67 9.68 30.89 23.52
C GLY A 67 9.84 29.37 23.43
N VAL A 68 11.07 28.93 23.73
CA VAL A 68 11.50 27.54 23.55
C VAL A 68 11.23 26.72 24.81
N ASP A 69 10.63 25.54 24.65
CA ASP A 69 10.46 24.51 25.69
C ASP A 69 11.29 23.28 25.29
N GLU A 70 12.40 23.05 25.99
CA GLU A 70 13.34 21.96 25.71
C GLU A 70 12.72 20.57 25.88
N GLU A 71 11.66 20.42 26.69
CA GLU A 71 10.96 19.14 26.83
C GLU A 71 10.34 18.71 25.48
N LEU A 72 9.99 19.66 24.61
CA LEU A 72 9.43 19.38 23.30
C LEU A 72 10.42 18.73 22.35
N GLN A 73 11.73 18.88 22.56
CA GLN A 73 12.75 18.13 21.81
C GLN A 73 12.62 16.63 22.07
N LEU A 74 12.38 16.24 23.33
CA LEU A 74 12.19 14.83 23.70
C LEU A 74 10.91 14.27 23.07
N HIS A 75 9.84 15.08 23.03
CA HIS A 75 8.59 14.69 22.36
C HIS A 75 8.78 14.55 20.85
N LEU A 76 9.48 15.49 20.21
CA LEU A 76 9.80 15.43 18.79
C LEU A 76 10.58 14.16 18.45
N HIS A 77 11.61 13.85 19.24
CA HIS A 77 12.40 12.64 19.05
C HIS A 77 11.57 11.35 19.13
N ARG A 78 10.59 11.29 20.06
CA ARG A 78 9.66 10.14 20.14
C ARG A 78 8.79 10.04 18.88
N VAL A 79 8.29 11.16 18.36
CA VAL A 79 7.49 11.20 17.13
C VAL A 79 8.32 10.74 15.93
N HIS A 80 9.54 11.26 15.78
CA HIS A 80 10.45 10.81 14.72
C HIS A 80 10.74 9.31 14.80
N LYS A 81 11.03 8.79 15.99
CA LYS A 81 11.29 7.36 16.19
C LYS A 81 10.07 6.51 15.81
N LYS A 82 8.87 6.95 16.19
CA LYS A 82 7.63 6.25 15.82
C LYS A 82 7.43 6.25 14.29
N ASN A 83 7.55 7.41 13.64
CA ASN A 83 7.41 7.52 12.19
C ASN A 83 8.46 6.69 11.44
N GLN A 84 9.69 6.62 11.97
CA GLN A 84 10.74 5.78 11.41
C GLN A 84 10.37 4.30 11.48
N GLN A 85 9.84 3.82 12.61
CA GLN A 85 9.38 2.45 12.76
C GLN A 85 8.25 2.12 11.79
N GLU A 86 7.26 3.00 11.66
CA GLU A 86 6.16 2.82 10.70
C GLU A 86 6.67 2.76 9.26
N SER A 87 7.61 3.63 8.88
CA SER A 87 8.22 3.59 7.54
C SER A 87 9.01 2.31 7.27
N GLN A 88 9.64 1.74 8.31
CA GLN A 88 10.36 0.47 8.20
C GLN A 88 9.39 -0.69 7.96
N LEU A 89 8.29 -0.75 8.70
CA LEU A 89 7.25 -1.76 8.52
C LEU A 89 6.64 -1.69 7.11
N GLN A 90 6.30 -0.49 6.63
CA GLN A 90 5.79 -0.31 5.26
C GLN A 90 6.79 -0.76 4.20
N LYS A 91 8.09 -0.56 4.44
CA LYS A 91 9.15 -1.01 3.54
C LYS A 91 9.27 -2.54 3.53
N GLU A 92 9.15 -3.18 4.70
CA GLU A 92 9.14 -4.65 4.80
C GLU A 92 7.95 -5.24 4.04
N GLU A 93 6.73 -4.73 4.28
CA GLU A 93 5.53 -5.14 3.54
C GLU A 93 5.69 -4.96 2.02
N SER A 94 6.30 -3.85 1.58
CA SER A 94 6.55 -3.61 0.16
C SER A 94 7.54 -4.62 -0.44
N ILE A 95 8.58 -4.99 0.31
CA ILE A 95 9.58 -5.99 -0.12
C ILE A 95 8.92 -7.36 -0.21
N ASP A 96 8.14 -7.75 0.80
CA ASP A 96 7.42 -9.02 0.80
C ASP A 96 6.48 -9.15 -0.39
N GLN A 97 5.73 -8.08 -0.70
CA GLN A 97 4.89 -8.05 -1.89
C GLN A 97 5.70 -8.19 -3.18
N ALA A 98 6.83 -7.49 -3.30
CA ALA A 98 7.68 -7.60 -4.47
C ALA A 98 8.28 -9.02 -4.65
N VAL A 99 8.61 -9.70 -3.56
CA VAL A 99 9.05 -11.10 -3.56
C VAL A 99 7.90 -12.02 -4.00
N GLN A 100 6.69 -11.84 -3.47
CA GLN A 100 5.52 -12.61 -3.88
C GLN A 100 5.19 -12.44 -5.36
N ASP A 101 5.27 -11.20 -5.87
CA ASP A 101 5.06 -10.89 -7.29
C ASP A 101 6.11 -11.59 -8.17
N LEU A 102 7.37 -11.60 -7.74
CA LEU A 102 8.46 -12.28 -8.46
C LEU A 102 8.24 -13.80 -8.50
N ILE A 103 7.88 -14.40 -7.36
CA ILE A 103 7.56 -15.82 -7.26
C ILE A 103 6.39 -16.15 -8.18
N SER A 104 5.31 -15.38 -8.10
CA SER A 104 4.11 -15.58 -8.91
C SER A 104 4.41 -15.50 -10.40
N ARG A 105 5.19 -14.52 -10.85
CA ARG A 105 5.64 -14.41 -12.25
C ARG A 105 6.50 -15.59 -12.68
N SER A 106 7.45 -16.00 -11.84
CA SER A 106 8.33 -17.14 -12.11
C SER A 106 7.54 -18.44 -12.27
N LEU A 107 6.62 -18.71 -11.33
CA LEU A 107 5.77 -19.89 -11.34
C LEU A 107 4.77 -19.88 -12.50
N SER A 108 4.13 -18.73 -12.76
CA SER A 108 3.26 -18.56 -13.94
C SER A 108 4.02 -18.90 -15.23
N ASN A 109 5.25 -18.41 -15.40
CA ASN A 109 6.05 -18.72 -16.59
C ASN A 109 6.42 -20.21 -16.66
N TYR A 110 6.86 -20.78 -15.54
CA TYR A 110 7.15 -22.22 -15.46
C TYR A 110 5.94 -23.07 -15.87
N TYR A 111 4.78 -22.84 -15.26
CA TYR A 111 3.57 -23.59 -15.58
C TYR A 111 3.11 -23.36 -17.01
N PHE A 112 3.25 -22.15 -17.55
CA PHE A 112 2.97 -21.88 -18.97
C PHE A 112 3.82 -22.76 -19.90
N GLU A 113 5.12 -22.88 -19.63
CA GLU A 113 6.00 -23.76 -20.41
C GLU A 113 5.61 -25.23 -20.25
N GLN A 114 5.32 -25.69 -19.02
CA GLN A 114 4.88 -27.07 -18.77
C GLN A 114 3.56 -27.41 -19.46
N ILE A 115 2.60 -26.49 -19.48
CA ILE A 115 1.35 -26.62 -20.24
C ILE A 115 1.66 -26.82 -21.72
N GLY A 116 2.61 -26.06 -22.28
CA GLY A 116 3.07 -26.21 -23.65
C GLY A 116 3.58 -27.63 -23.95
N TYR A 117 4.44 -28.17 -23.09
CA TYR A 117 4.96 -29.54 -23.24
C TYR A 117 3.86 -30.60 -23.10
N ALA A 118 3.03 -30.51 -22.05
CA ALA A 118 1.94 -31.46 -21.81
C ALA A 118 0.91 -31.46 -22.95
N LEU A 119 0.63 -30.31 -23.55
CA LEU A 119 -0.27 -30.20 -24.70
C LEU A 119 0.26 -30.95 -25.93
N ILE A 120 1.57 -30.91 -26.17
CA ILE A 120 2.21 -31.67 -27.26
C ILE A 120 2.06 -33.18 -27.01
N GLU A 121 2.25 -33.63 -25.77
CA GLU A 121 2.09 -35.04 -25.40
C GLU A 121 0.66 -35.52 -25.57
N VAL A 122 -0.32 -34.77 -25.06
CA VAL A 122 -1.76 -35.07 -25.23
C VAL A 122 -2.12 -35.22 -26.71
N ARG A 123 -1.63 -34.31 -27.57
CA ARG A 123 -1.86 -34.39 -29.02
C ARG A 123 -1.23 -35.63 -29.64
N ARG A 124 0.00 -35.98 -29.25
CA ARG A 124 0.70 -37.17 -29.76
C ARG A 124 -0.04 -38.45 -29.38
N VAL A 125 -0.52 -38.53 -28.15
CA VAL A 125 -1.28 -39.68 -27.65
C VAL A 125 -2.63 -39.81 -28.34
N ASN A 126 -3.34 -38.70 -28.58
CA ASN A 126 -4.62 -38.71 -29.28
C ASN A 126 -4.52 -39.06 -30.78
N ALA A 127 -3.35 -38.82 -31.40
CA ALA A 127 -3.11 -39.14 -32.80
C ALA A 127 -2.74 -40.62 -33.05
N SER A 128 -2.39 -41.38 -32.01
CA SER A 128 -1.97 -42.78 -32.12
C SER A 128 -2.89 -43.72 -31.36
N ALA A 129 -3.50 -44.67 -32.07
CA ALA A 129 -4.37 -45.69 -31.51
C ALA A 129 -3.65 -46.58 -30.46
N GLU A 130 -2.34 -46.71 -30.56
CA GLU A 130 -1.51 -47.49 -29.64
C GLU A 130 -1.40 -46.86 -28.24
N TYR A 131 -1.48 -45.53 -28.15
CA TYR A 131 -1.30 -44.81 -26.88
C TYR A 131 -2.60 -44.31 -26.27
N ALA A 132 -3.76 -44.58 -26.88
CA ALA A 132 -5.07 -44.08 -26.44
C ALA A 132 -5.38 -44.35 -24.95
N ILE A 133 -4.82 -45.42 -24.38
CA ILE A 133 -4.93 -45.76 -22.94
C ILE A 133 -4.31 -44.70 -22.01
N PHE A 134 -3.32 -43.94 -22.47
CA PHE A 134 -2.65 -42.88 -21.70
C PHE A 134 -3.28 -41.49 -21.91
N ALA A 135 -4.29 -41.38 -22.79
CA ALA A 135 -4.89 -40.09 -23.16
C ALA A 135 -5.54 -39.39 -21.95
N GLN A 136 -6.18 -40.17 -21.08
CA GLN A 136 -6.85 -39.66 -19.89
C GLN A 136 -5.84 -39.12 -18.88
N GLU A 137 -4.81 -39.91 -18.54
CA GLU A 137 -3.74 -39.51 -17.61
C GLU A 137 -3.07 -38.20 -18.06
N ARG A 138 -2.73 -38.10 -19.34
CA ARG A 138 -2.07 -36.89 -19.89
C ARG A 138 -2.99 -35.68 -19.89
N THR A 139 -4.29 -35.88 -20.07
CA THR A 139 -5.29 -34.80 -20.00
C THR A 139 -5.50 -34.33 -18.55
N GLU A 140 -5.41 -35.23 -17.58
CA GLU A 140 -5.46 -34.90 -16.15
C GLU A 140 -4.23 -34.09 -15.73
N THR A 141 -3.02 -34.50 -16.13
CA THR A 141 -1.80 -33.72 -15.90
C THR A 141 -1.88 -32.32 -16.51
N LEU A 142 -2.43 -32.19 -17.73
CA LEU A 142 -2.64 -30.88 -18.36
C LEU A 142 -3.62 -30.00 -17.56
N ARG A 143 -4.69 -30.59 -17.00
CA ARG A 143 -5.64 -29.88 -16.14
C ARG A 143 -4.97 -29.33 -14.88
N GLU A 144 -4.20 -30.16 -14.18
CA GLU A 144 -3.47 -29.77 -12.97
C GLU A 144 -2.51 -28.60 -13.24
N LEU A 145 -1.81 -28.63 -14.38
CA LEU A 145 -0.90 -27.55 -14.78
C LEU A 145 -1.64 -26.25 -15.10
N VAL A 146 -2.82 -26.32 -15.72
CA VAL A 146 -3.68 -25.16 -15.98
C VAL A 146 -4.21 -24.55 -14.68
N ASP A 147 -4.62 -25.37 -13.74
CA ASP A 147 -5.07 -24.90 -12.42
C ASP A 147 -3.93 -24.24 -11.63
N ALA A 148 -2.74 -24.83 -11.65
CA ALA A 148 -1.55 -24.26 -11.06
C ALA A 148 -1.15 -22.93 -11.72
N TYR A 149 -1.20 -22.84 -13.05
CA TYR A 149 -0.97 -21.58 -13.77
C TYR A 149 -1.93 -20.48 -13.33
N ASN A 150 -3.24 -20.79 -13.24
CA ASN A 150 -4.26 -19.82 -12.86
C ASN A 150 -4.07 -19.28 -11.43
N LEU A 151 -3.52 -20.09 -10.52
CA LEU A 151 -3.20 -19.67 -9.15
C LEU A 151 -2.15 -18.55 -9.11
N TYR A 152 -1.18 -18.56 -10.02
CA TYR A 152 -0.04 -17.63 -10.02
C TYR A 152 -0.09 -16.53 -11.09
N ALA A 153 -0.92 -16.70 -12.13
CA ALA A 153 -0.98 -15.78 -13.26
C ALA A 153 -2.07 -14.69 -13.16
N ASP A 154 -2.90 -14.74 -12.10
CA ASP A 154 -4.12 -13.92 -11.95
C ASP A 154 -5.01 -13.95 -13.21
N LYS A 155 -5.11 -15.13 -13.82
CA LYS A 155 -5.87 -15.40 -15.03
C LYS A 155 -6.75 -16.62 -14.81
N LYS A 156 -7.84 -16.70 -15.57
CA LYS A 156 -8.74 -17.86 -15.61
C LYS A 156 -8.71 -18.46 -17.00
N VAL A 157 -7.66 -19.22 -17.28
CA VAL A 157 -7.55 -20.04 -18.49
C VAL A 157 -8.24 -21.37 -18.22
N THR A 158 -9.13 -21.79 -19.12
CA THR A 158 -9.83 -23.08 -19.01
C THR A 158 -9.10 -24.14 -19.83
N LEU A 159 -9.22 -25.41 -19.43
CA LEU A 159 -8.64 -26.53 -20.17
C LEU A 159 -9.15 -26.58 -21.61
N GLU A 160 -10.41 -26.24 -21.83
CA GLU A 160 -11.03 -26.16 -23.14
C GLU A 160 -10.34 -25.11 -24.02
N GLN A 161 -9.99 -23.95 -23.48
CA GLN A 161 -9.26 -22.90 -24.22
C GLN A 161 -7.84 -23.34 -24.61
N VAL A 162 -7.17 -24.12 -23.76
CA VAL A 162 -5.84 -24.66 -24.06
C VAL A 162 -5.91 -25.72 -25.17
N LEU A 163 -6.93 -26.58 -25.13
CA LEU A 163 -7.13 -27.62 -26.13
C LEU A 163 -7.67 -27.09 -27.48
N SER A 164 -8.44 -26.00 -27.48
CA SER A 164 -9.25 -25.55 -28.63
C SER A 164 -8.53 -24.75 -29.72
N LYS A 165 -7.21 -24.56 -29.66
CA LYS A 165 -6.51 -23.69 -30.63
C LYS A 165 -6.35 -24.25 -32.06
N ASN A 166 -6.84 -25.44 -32.41
CA ASN A 166 -6.75 -26.01 -33.77
C ASN A 166 -8.06 -26.64 -34.31
N ARG A 167 -9.25 -26.22 -33.84
CA ARG A 167 -10.52 -26.75 -34.40
C ARG A 167 -11.10 -25.96 -35.58
N ASN A 168 -10.38 -24.95 -36.10
CA ASN A 168 -10.89 -24.04 -37.15
C ASN A 168 -10.08 -23.96 -38.46
N ASP A 169 -9.07 -24.80 -38.69
CA ASP A 169 -8.36 -24.81 -39.99
C ASP A 169 -8.86 -25.91 -40.96
N ASP A 170 -9.75 -26.81 -40.54
CA ASP A 170 -10.28 -27.91 -41.39
C ASP A 170 -11.76 -27.72 -41.80
N ALA A 171 -12.34 -26.53 -41.63
CA ALA A 171 -13.74 -26.25 -42.03
C ALA A 171 -13.89 -25.37 -43.28
N ASN A 172 -12.79 -25.00 -43.95
CA ASN A 172 -12.80 -24.24 -45.20
C ASN A 172 -11.82 -24.81 -46.23
N LEU A 173 -12.10 -26.02 -46.71
CA LEU A 173 -11.67 -26.45 -48.04
C LEU A 173 -12.90 -27.01 -48.77
N ASN A 174 -13.34 -26.25 -49.77
CA ASN A 174 -14.20 -26.69 -50.85
C ASN A 174 -13.60 -27.90 -51.57
#